data_AF-A0A920EC41-F1
#
_entry.id   AF-A0A920EC41-F1
#
_cell.length_a   1.000
_cell.length_b   1.000
_cell.length_c   1.000
_cell.angle_alpha   90.00
_cell.angle_beta   90.00
_cell.angle_gamma   90.00
#
_symmetry.space_group_name_H-M   'P 1'
#
loop_
_entity.id
_entity.type
_entity.pdbx_description
1 polymer ?
#
loop_
_entity_poly.entity_id
_entity_poly.type
_entity_poly.pdbx_seq_one_letter_code
_entity_poly.pdbx_strand_id
1 'polypeptide(L)'
;MSEQEFDEVIAVHLKGHFVCARAAAIYWRNQSKAGKDSARRMIHTTSESGLFGGPAQSNYASAKGGILTLSLTLGRELAKYGVTTNVVAPRAEQD
;
A
#
# COMPACT_ATOMS: atom_id res chain seq x y z
N MET A 1 -2.97 9.05 22.02
CA MET A 1 -2.19 9.32 20.80
C MET A 1 -1.14 10.36 21.10
N SER A 2 0.05 9.88 21.46
CA SER A 2 1.29 10.64 21.44
C SER A 2 1.84 10.72 20.01
N GLU A 3 2.85 11.57 19.82
CA GLU A 3 3.62 11.63 18.57
C GLU A 3 4.29 10.29 18.24
N GLN A 4 4.87 9.63 19.25
CA GLN A 4 5.49 8.31 19.08
C GLN A 4 4.49 7.24 18.61
N GLU A 5 3.28 7.20 19.18
CA GLU A 5 2.22 6.28 18.75
C GLU A 5 1.78 6.54 17.30
N PHE A 6 1.87 7.80 16.84
CA PHE A 6 1.62 8.13 15.44
C PHE A 6 2.73 7.60 14.54
N ASP A 7 3.99 7.87 14.90
CA ASP A 7 5.17 7.44 14.15
C ASP A 7 5.28 5.93 14.00
N GLU A 8 5.01 5.18 15.07
CA GLU A 8 5.04 3.71 15.06
C GLU A 8 4.02 3.14 14.05
N VAL A 9 2.80 3.67 14.05
CA VAL A 9 1.74 3.25 13.12
C VAL A 9 2.11 3.60 11.67
N ILE A 10 2.65 4.79 11.41
CA ILE A 10 3.09 5.20 10.08
C ILE A 10 4.28 4.34 9.60
N ALA A 11 5.24 4.07 10.47
CA ALA A 11 6.42 3.28 10.17
C ALA A 11 6.06 1.85 9.75
N VAL A 12 5.16 1.20 10.49
CA VAL A 12 4.73 -0.17 10.18
C VAL A 12 3.81 -0.20 8.97
N HIS A 13 2.73 0.60 8.98
CA HIS A 13 1.71 0.48 7.96
C HIS A 13 2.14 1.16 6.65
N LEU A 14 2.32 2.48 6.64
CA LEU A 14 2.54 3.20 5.40
C LEU A 14 3.96 2.95 4.84
N LYS A 15 4.98 3.17 5.66
CA LYS A 15 6.37 3.01 5.24
C LYS A 15 6.70 1.55 4.94
N GLY A 16 6.17 0.59 5.71
CA GLY A 16 6.29 -0.84 5.40
C GLY A 16 5.78 -1.19 3.99
N HIS A 17 4.56 -0.74 3.64
CA HIS A 17 4.02 -0.96 2.29
C HIS A 17 4.89 -0.28 1.21
N PHE A 18 5.37 0.94 1.44
CA PHE A 18 6.26 1.63 0.51
C PHE A 18 7.57 0.87 0.27
N VAL A 19 8.23 0.39 1.33
CA VAL A 19 9.52 -0.31 1.20
C VAL A 19 9.36 -1.63 0.44
N CYS A 20 8.33 -2.42 0.77
CA CYS A 20 8.02 -3.65 0.04
C CYS A 20 7.68 -3.36 -1.43
N ALA A 21 6.84 -2.36 -1.68
CA ALA A 21 6.46 -1.99 -3.04
C ALA A 21 7.65 -1.51 -3.88
N ARG A 22 8.54 -0.71 -3.28
CA ARG A 22 9.77 -0.25 -3.93
C ARG A 22 10.67 -1.43 -4.34
N ALA A 23 10.84 -2.42 -3.46
CA ALA A 23 11.64 -3.61 -3.77
C ALA A 23 11.04 -4.41 -4.94
N ALA A 24 9.73 -4.64 -4.91
CA ALA A 24 9.01 -5.33 -6.00
C ALA A 24 9.08 -4.55 -7.32
N ALA A 25 8.91 -3.23 -7.29
CA ALA A 25 9.00 -2.35 -8.46
C ALA A 25 10.39 -2.43 -9.12
N ILE A 26 11.47 -2.40 -8.33
CA ILE A 26 12.84 -2.53 -8.83
C ILE A 26 13.02 -3.89 -9.50
N TYR A 27 12.58 -4.97 -8.85
CA TYR A 27 12.67 -6.33 -9.38
C TYR A 27 11.93 -6.46 -10.71
N TRP A 28 10.67 -6.03 -10.79
CA TRP A 28 9.86 -6.15 -12.01
C TRP A 28 10.33 -5.27 -13.15
N ARG A 29 10.83 -4.07 -12.85
CA ARG A 29 11.49 -3.23 -13.84
C ARG A 29 12.70 -3.94 -14.45
N ASN A 30 13.52 -4.60 -13.63
CA ASN A 30 14.69 -5.34 -14.12
C ASN A 30 14.29 -6.57 -14.94
N GLN A 31 13.25 -7.29 -14.53
CA GLN A 31 12.72 -8.42 -15.31
C GLN A 31 12.16 -7.98 -16.67
N SER A 32 11.43 -6.86 -16.71
CA SER A 32 10.95 -6.25 -17.97
C SER A 32 12.10 -5.85 -18.88
N LYS A 33 13.17 -5.22 -18.35
CA LYS A 33 14.39 -4.91 -19.12
C LYS A 33 15.10 -6.15 -19.68
N ALA A 34 14.96 -7.29 -19.02
CA ALA A 34 15.50 -8.56 -19.47
C ALA A 34 14.58 -9.31 -20.47
N GLY A 35 13.52 -8.66 -20.96
CA GLY A 35 12.56 -9.25 -21.91
C GLY A 35 11.64 -10.30 -21.29
N LYS A 36 11.58 -10.40 -19.96
CA LYS A 36 10.67 -11.31 -19.26
C LYS A 36 9.35 -10.61 -19.02
N ASP A 37 8.43 -10.75 -19.96
CA ASP A 37 7.08 -10.19 -19.80
C ASP A 37 6.19 -11.16 -19.02
N SER A 38 5.53 -10.62 -17.99
CA SER A 38 4.61 -11.39 -17.17
C SER A 38 3.56 -10.48 -16.55
N ALA A 39 2.35 -11.01 -16.35
CA ALA A 39 1.34 -10.35 -15.55
C ALA A 39 1.79 -10.30 -14.08
N ARG A 40 1.85 -9.10 -13.51
CA ARG A 40 2.31 -8.86 -12.13
C ARG A 40 1.21 -8.20 -11.32
N ARG A 41 1.11 -8.57 -10.04
CA ARG A 41 0.04 -8.12 -9.15
C ARG A 41 0.65 -7.64 -7.84
N MET A 42 0.23 -6.46 -7.40
CA MET A 42 0.47 -5.96 -6.06
C MET A 42 -0.90 -5.71 -5.41
N ILE A 43 -1.11 -6.29 -4.23
CA ILE A 43 -2.35 -6.14 -3.48
C ILE A 43 -1.95 -5.56 -2.13
N HIS A 44 -2.45 -4.36 -1.81
CA HIS A 44 -2.22 -3.72 -0.52
C HIS A 44 -3.45 -3.80 0.36
N THR A 45 -3.24 -3.65 1.66
CA THR A 45 -4.33 -3.68 2.64
C THR A 45 -4.59 -2.28 3.17
N THR A 46 -5.68 -1.67 2.72
CA THR A 46 -6.25 -0.48 3.35
C THR A 46 -7.24 -0.90 4.44
N SER A 47 -8.13 0.00 4.86
CA SER A 47 -9.19 -0.24 5.83
C SER A 47 -10.27 0.80 5.59
N GLU A 48 -11.48 0.53 6.05
CA GLU A 48 -12.55 1.52 6.08
C GLU A 48 -12.17 2.77 6.86
N SER A 49 -11.37 2.64 7.92
CA SER A 49 -10.80 3.80 8.62
C SER A 49 -9.97 4.68 7.69
N GLY A 50 -9.29 4.09 6.69
CA GLY A 50 -8.54 4.84 5.67
C GLY A 50 -9.41 5.44 4.57
N LEU A 51 -10.65 4.96 4.39
CA LEU A 51 -11.60 5.45 3.39
C LEU A 51 -12.51 6.55 3.94
N PHE A 52 -12.98 6.36 5.18
CA PHE A 52 -14.03 7.17 5.79
C PHE A 52 -13.58 7.89 7.06
N GLY A 53 -12.42 7.54 7.60
CA GLY A 53 -11.99 8.01 8.92
C GLY A 53 -12.72 7.30 10.07
N GLY A 54 -12.37 7.69 11.29
CA GLY A 54 -13.02 7.20 12.51
C GLY A 54 -12.51 7.98 13.73
N PRO A 55 -13.36 8.22 14.75
CA PRO A 55 -12.93 8.86 15.98
C PRO A 55 -11.73 8.13 16.60
N ALA A 56 -10.75 8.88 17.13
CA ALA A 56 -9.56 8.37 17.80
C ALA A 56 -8.61 7.48 16.95
N GLN A 57 -8.74 7.45 15.62
CA GLN A 57 -7.90 6.62 14.74
C GLN A 57 -7.05 7.43 13.76
N SER A 58 -6.71 8.69 14.03
CA SER A 58 -6.08 9.55 13.01
C SER A 58 -4.73 9.02 12.50
N ASN A 59 -3.92 8.35 13.32
CA ASN A 59 -2.70 7.67 12.86
C ASN A 59 -3.02 6.51 11.89
N TYR A 60 -3.89 5.59 12.30
CA TYR A 60 -4.23 4.40 11.52
C TYR A 60 -4.99 4.76 10.23
N ALA A 61 -5.99 5.65 10.33
CA ALA A 61 -6.72 6.19 9.20
C ALA A 61 -5.77 6.88 8.20
N SER A 62 -4.85 7.74 8.67
CA SER A 62 -3.86 8.38 7.80
C SER A 62 -2.95 7.37 7.12
N ALA A 63 -2.47 6.36 7.85
CA ALA A 63 -1.64 5.31 7.26
C ALA A 63 -2.39 4.53 6.18
N LYS A 64 -3.64 4.15 6.43
CA LYS A 64 -4.47 3.35 5.52
C LYS A 64 -4.95 4.13 4.30
N GLY A 65 -5.28 5.41 4.47
CA GLY A 65 -5.54 6.33 3.36
C GLY A 65 -4.28 6.58 2.52
N GLY A 66 -3.11 6.69 3.16
CA GLY A 66 -1.81 6.74 2.50
C GLY A 66 -1.53 5.50 1.65
N ILE A 67 -1.85 4.30 2.14
CA ILE A 67 -1.70 3.05 1.39
C ILE A 67 -2.62 3.01 0.16
N LEU A 68 -3.84 3.52 0.26
CA LEU A 68 -4.76 3.64 -0.87
C LEU A 68 -4.15 4.51 -1.99
N THR A 69 -3.70 5.71 -1.63
CA THR A 69 -3.11 6.66 -2.59
C THR A 69 -1.77 6.16 -3.15
N LEU A 70 -0.97 5.48 -2.32
CA LEU A 70 0.26 4.80 -2.75
C LEU A 70 -0.05 3.76 -3.82
N SER A 71 -1.04 2.90 -3.60
CA SER A 71 -1.41 1.85 -4.56
C SER A 71 -1.86 2.45 -5.89
N LEU A 72 -2.72 3.48 -5.87
CA LEU A 72 -3.17 4.19 -7.08
C LEU A 72 -2.00 4.78 -7.87
N THR A 73 -1.04 5.40 -7.17
CA THR A 73 0.15 5.99 -7.79
C THR A 73 1.03 4.92 -8.43
N LEU A 74 1.34 3.85 -7.69
CA LEU A 74 2.16 2.75 -8.19
C LEU A 74 1.54 2.05 -9.40
N GLY A 75 0.21 1.94 -9.46
CA GLY A 75 -0.49 1.36 -10.59
C GLY A 75 -0.23 2.13 -11.88
N ARG A 76 -0.22 3.46 -11.80
CA ARG A 76 0.09 4.34 -12.93
C ARG A 76 1.57 4.27 -13.30
N GLU A 77 2.47 4.26 -12.32
CA GLU A 77 3.92 4.23 -12.55
C GLU A 77 4.41 2.92 -13.17
N LEU A 78 3.82 1.79 -12.75
CA LEU A 78 4.31 0.45 -13.06
C LEU A 78 3.48 -0.26 -14.15
N ALA A 79 2.41 0.35 -14.66
CA ALA A 79 1.58 -0.20 -15.74
C ALA A 79 2.42 -0.60 -16.96
N LYS A 80 3.41 0.22 -17.34
CA LYS A 80 4.35 -0.06 -18.45
C LYS A 80 5.21 -1.32 -18.25
N TYR A 81 5.25 -1.86 -17.03
CA TYR A 81 5.94 -3.11 -16.69
C TYR A 81 4.95 -4.26 -16.47
N GLY A 82 3.70 -4.16 -16.93
CA GLY A 82 2.69 -5.22 -16.77
C GLY A 82 2.20 -5.42 -15.33
N VAL A 83 2.40 -4.42 -14.46
CA VAL A 83 1.99 -4.46 -13.06
C VAL A 83 0.62 -3.81 -12.90
N THR A 84 -0.29 -4.50 -12.21
CA THR A 84 -1.50 -3.87 -11.67
C THR A 84 -1.41 -3.83 -10.15
N THR A 85 -1.85 -2.72 -9.57
CA THR A 85 -1.91 -2.52 -8.12
C THR A 85 -3.36 -2.35 -7.70
N ASN A 86 -3.76 -3.00 -6.61
CA ASN A 86 -5.10 -2.88 -6.06
C ASN A 86 -5.03 -2.83 -4.54
N VAL A 87 -6.11 -2.36 -3.93
CA VAL A 87 -6.28 -2.38 -2.47
C VAL A 87 -7.51 -3.17 -2.07
N VAL A 88 -7.43 -3.80 -0.91
CA VAL A 88 -8.58 -4.41 -0.22
C VAL A 88 -8.79 -3.72 1.13
N ALA A 89 -10.06 -3.50 1.48
CA ALA A 89 -10.48 -2.96 2.77
C ALA A 89 -11.23 -4.07 3.55
N PRO A 90 -10.52 -4.93 4.29
CA PRO A 90 -11.15 -6.02 5.01
C PRO A 90 -11.88 -5.52 6.25
N ARG A 91 -12.99 -6.18 6.57
CA ARG A 91 -13.61 -6.22 7.90
C ARG A 91 -13.39 -7.62 8.48
N ALA A 92 -13.17 -7.70 9.79
CA ALA A 92 -13.21 -8.96 10.52
C ALA A 92 -14.42 -8.91 11.45
N GLU A 93 -15.33 -9.88 11.31
CA GLU A 93 -16.33 -10.14 12.34
C GLU A 93 -15.62 -10.79 13.54
N GLN A 94 -15.91 -10.28 14.74
CA GLN A 94 -15.47 -10.89 15.98
C GLN A 94 -16.74 -11.40 16.67
N ASP A 95 -16.97 -12.72 16.57
CA ASP A 95 -17.97 -13.45 17.35
C ASP A 95 -17.50 -13.60 18.82
#